data_AF-A0A7Y5RAN3-F1
#
_entry.id   AF-A0A7Y5RAN3-F1
#
_cell.length_a   1.000
_cell.length_b   1.000
_cell.length_c   1.000
_cell.angle_alpha   90.00
_cell.angle_beta   90.00
_cell.angle_gamma   90.00
#
_symmetry.space_group_name_H-M   'P 1'
#
loop_
_entity.id
_entity.type
_entity.pdbx_description
1 polymer ?
#
loop_
_entity_poly.entity_id
_entity_poly.type
_entity_poly.pdbx_seq_one_letter_code
_entity_poly.pdbx_strand_id
1 'polypeptide(L)'
;MLWYKSLREIRTVTLVGAAAMAAACVLIVFYQQAMRASADASMTYIAYIWKSVYNSIGRDIFLILSIILGSGGLLQERGHGTSGFTLALPVSRRHIVITRAVMGYCGVLIIASVPVLAVPMASRYIGEYYPVAQTCGFFALWAACGAVFYGFAFLLAHRLEGDYIAVLLAIPSLMLYGLLINLPWLARLPMLNIFHVINGEDMPFFNEAQHLLAAPFPWLSLAVMLAVSATFILLAARRIQPLDF
;
A
#
# COMPACT_ATOMS: atom_id res chain seq x y z
N MET A 1 -14.22 -10.43 20.33
CA MET A 1 -12.88 -10.55 20.93
C MET A 1 -11.75 -10.60 19.89
N LEU A 2 -11.85 -11.43 18.84
CA LEU A 2 -10.81 -11.56 17.79
C LEU A 2 -10.44 -10.23 17.12
N TRP A 3 -11.44 -9.46 16.67
CA TRP A 3 -11.26 -8.13 16.09
C TRP A 3 -10.42 -7.19 16.97
N TYR A 4 -10.70 -7.16 18.28
CA TYR A 4 -9.98 -6.32 19.24
C TYR A 4 -8.52 -6.76 19.39
N LYS A 5 -8.26 -8.07 19.44
CA LYS A 5 -6.89 -8.60 19.48
C LYS A 5 -6.12 -8.21 18.21
N SER A 6 -6.68 -8.50 17.02
CA SER A 6 -6.04 -8.18 15.75
C SER A 6 -5.81 -6.67 15.58
N LEU A 7 -6.76 -5.85 16.04
CA LEU A 7 -6.59 -4.40 16.08
C LEU A 7 -5.42 -4.00 16.96
N ARG A 8 -5.30 -4.55 18.17
CA ARG A 8 -4.21 -4.21 19.10
C ARG A 8 -2.84 -4.56 18.55
N GLU A 9 -2.72 -5.70 17.87
CA GLU A 9 -1.47 -6.13 17.22
C GLU A 9 -1.04 -5.18 16.11
N ILE A 10 -1.98 -4.79 15.24
CA ILE A 10 -1.64 -3.96 14.09
C ILE A 10 -1.61 -2.46 14.39
N ARG A 11 -2.21 -2.04 15.50
CA ARG A 11 -2.35 -0.63 15.88
C ARG A 11 -1.01 0.09 15.87
N THR A 12 0.02 -0.48 16.50
CA THR A 12 1.32 0.20 16.61
C THR A 12 1.96 0.41 15.24
N VAL A 13 1.98 -0.63 14.40
CA VAL A 13 2.54 -0.56 13.04
C VAL A 13 1.75 0.43 12.17
N THR A 14 0.43 0.40 12.26
CA THR A 14 -0.44 1.32 11.51
C THR A 14 -0.24 2.76 11.95
N LEU A 15 -0.18 3.05 13.25
CA LEU A 15 0.03 4.41 13.78
C LEU A 15 1.42 4.94 13.42
N VAL A 16 2.46 4.12 13.58
CA VAL A 16 3.83 4.51 13.19
C VAL A 16 3.92 4.72 11.69
N GLY A 17 3.34 3.84 10.88
CA GLY A 17 3.30 3.98 9.42
C GLY A 17 2.53 5.23 8.97
N ALA A 18 1.37 5.51 9.58
CA ALA A 18 0.61 6.72 9.29
C ALA A 18 1.36 8.00 9.70
N ALA A 19 2.01 8.00 10.87
CA ALA A 19 2.83 9.11 11.33
C ALA A 19 4.05 9.35 10.41
N ALA A 20 4.75 8.28 10.00
CA ALA A 20 5.86 8.35 9.06
C ALA A 20 5.41 8.89 7.69
N MET A 21 4.28 8.40 7.17
CA MET A 21 3.68 8.91 5.92
C MET A 21 3.31 10.39 6.03
N ALA A 22 2.71 10.80 7.15
CA ALA A 22 2.32 12.18 7.39
C ALA A 22 3.56 13.09 7.45
N ALA A 23 4.59 12.67 8.20
CA ALA A 23 5.86 13.38 8.28
C ALA A 23 6.52 13.52 6.90
N ALA A 24 6.56 12.44 6.11
CA ALA A 24 7.10 12.48 4.75
C ALA A 24 6.33 13.45 3.86
N CYS A 25 5.00 13.38 3.84
CA CYS A 25 4.15 14.30 3.06
C CYS A 25 4.37 15.76 3.47
N VAL A 26 4.40 16.03 4.77
CA VAL A 26 4.63 17.38 5.31
C VAL A 26 6.02 17.87 4.90
N LEU A 27 7.08 17.10 5.13
CA LEU A 27 8.44 17.47 4.75
C LEU A 27 8.55 17.75 3.24
N ILE A 28 8.00 16.90 2.39
CA ILE A 28 7.97 17.13 0.93
C ILE A 28 7.33 18.48 0.61
N VAL A 29 6.18 18.80 1.20
CA VAL A 29 5.50 20.08 0.96
C VAL A 29 6.34 21.27 1.45
N PHE A 30 6.96 21.18 2.63
CA PHE A 30 7.78 22.26 3.18
C PHE A 30 9.08 22.50 2.40
N TYR A 31 9.68 21.45 1.83
CA TYR A 31 10.90 21.55 1.02
C TYR A 31 10.65 21.90 -0.46
N GLN A 32 9.41 22.23 -0.85
CA GLN A 32 9.05 22.47 -2.25
C GLN A 32 9.86 23.59 -2.91
N GLN A 33 10.15 24.68 -2.21
CA GLN A 33 10.90 25.81 -2.77
C GLN A 33 12.34 25.44 -3.11
N ALA A 34 13.04 24.76 -2.18
CA ALA A 34 14.42 24.34 -2.39
C ALA A 34 14.53 23.32 -3.52
N MET A 35 13.61 22.35 -3.58
CA MET A 35 13.62 21.31 -4.62
C MET A 35 13.25 21.85 -6.00
N ARG A 36 12.30 22.79 -6.08
CA ARG A 36 11.92 23.44 -7.36
C ARG A 36 13.00 24.39 -7.86
N ALA A 37 13.73 25.07 -6.97
CA ALA A 37 14.84 25.94 -7.35
C ALA A 37 16.03 25.16 -7.95
N SER A 38 16.24 23.92 -7.51
CA SER A 38 17.29 23.03 -8.03
C SER A 38 16.87 22.21 -9.25
N ALA A 39 15.64 22.35 -9.74
CA ALA A 39 15.16 21.60 -10.89
C ALA A 39 15.56 22.27 -12.21
N ASP A 40 16.08 21.50 -13.15
CA ASP A 40 16.53 22.00 -14.48
C ASP A 40 15.41 22.65 -15.30
N ALA A 41 14.16 22.25 -15.05
CA ALA A 41 12.97 22.78 -15.70
C ALA A 41 12.04 23.41 -14.66
N SER A 42 11.45 24.56 -15.01
CA SER A 42 10.44 25.22 -14.19
C SER A 42 9.23 24.30 -14.00
N MET A 43 9.13 23.71 -12.81
CA MET A 43 8.06 22.76 -12.47
C MET A 43 6.94 23.47 -11.71
N THR A 44 5.69 23.19 -12.10
CA THR A 44 4.51 23.67 -11.36
C THR A 44 4.42 22.97 -10.01
N TYR A 45 3.74 23.60 -9.04
CA TYR A 45 3.55 23.02 -7.71
C TYR A 45 2.86 21.66 -7.76
N ILE A 46 1.83 21.52 -8.61
CA ILE A 46 1.07 20.27 -8.79
C ILE A 46 1.98 19.15 -9.32
N ALA A 47 2.79 19.45 -10.34
CA ALA A 47 3.74 18.49 -10.91
C ALA A 47 4.79 18.06 -9.87
N TYR A 48 5.26 18.99 -9.04
CA TYR A 48 6.17 18.69 -7.94
C TYR A 48 5.55 17.72 -6.93
N ILE A 49 4.34 18.01 -6.45
CA ILE A 49 3.64 17.14 -5.49
C ILE A 49 3.36 15.76 -6.09
N TRP A 50 2.89 15.70 -7.34
CA TRP A 50 2.72 14.43 -8.04
C TRP A 50 4.01 13.63 -8.11
N LYS A 51 5.09 14.26 -8.57
CA LYS A 51 6.38 13.58 -8.73
C LYS A 51 6.95 13.09 -7.41
N SER A 52 6.94 13.93 -6.37
CA SER A 52 7.56 13.61 -5.07
C SER A 52 6.71 12.71 -4.18
N VAL A 53 5.41 12.95 -4.10
CA VAL A 53 4.50 12.17 -3.23
C VAL A 53 3.98 10.94 -3.95
N TYR A 54 3.43 11.10 -5.16
CA TYR A 54 2.67 10.05 -5.84
C TYR A 54 3.51 9.17 -6.78
N ASN A 55 4.63 9.67 -7.32
CA ASN A 55 5.50 8.92 -8.23
C ASN A 55 6.90 8.57 -7.65
N SER A 56 7.19 8.92 -6.38
CA SER A 56 8.52 8.71 -5.81
C SER A 56 8.45 8.33 -4.33
N ILE A 57 9.14 9.07 -3.46
CA ILE A 57 9.36 8.76 -2.04
C ILE A 57 8.06 8.40 -1.31
N GLY A 58 6.99 9.18 -1.49
CA GLY A 58 5.72 8.90 -0.81
C GLY A 58 5.14 7.53 -1.18
N ARG A 59 5.08 7.23 -2.48
CA ARG A 59 4.64 5.93 -3.01
C ARG A 59 5.51 4.79 -2.46
N ASP A 60 6.83 4.94 -2.51
CA ASP A 60 7.74 3.86 -2.13
C ASP A 60 7.65 3.56 -0.63
N ILE A 61 7.54 4.59 0.22
CA ILE A 61 7.26 4.43 1.66
C ILE A 61 5.92 3.71 1.86
N PHE A 62 4.87 4.10 1.13
CA PHE A 62 3.55 3.47 1.25
C PHE A 62 3.57 1.99 0.90
N LEU A 63 4.28 1.61 -0.17
CA LEU A 63 4.41 0.23 -0.60
C LEU A 63 5.16 -0.60 0.44
N ILE A 64 6.26 -0.09 0.99
CA ILE A 64 7.02 -0.75 2.05
C ILE A 64 6.14 -0.94 3.30
N LEU A 65 5.42 0.09 3.72
CA LEU A 65 4.50 0.00 4.86
C LEU A 65 3.38 -1.01 4.63
N SER A 66 2.84 -1.09 3.40
CA SER A 66 1.81 -2.07 3.03
C SER A 66 2.34 -3.50 3.12
N ILE A 67 3.59 -3.74 2.71
CA ILE A 67 4.27 -5.03 2.85
C ILE A 67 4.50 -5.38 4.32
N ILE A 68 4.98 -4.43 5.13
CA ILE A 68 5.21 -4.64 6.58
C ILE A 68 3.90 -4.95 7.30
N LEU A 69 2.80 -4.28 6.97
CA LEU A 69 1.49 -4.63 7.53
C LEU A 69 1.04 -6.04 7.14
N GLY A 70 1.41 -6.50 5.94
CA GLY A 70 1.11 -7.84 5.46
C GLY A 70 1.93 -8.94 6.15
N SER A 71 3.09 -8.63 6.72
CA SER A 71 4.00 -9.67 7.25
C SER A 71 3.59 -10.26 8.60
N GLY A 72 2.61 -9.69 9.29
CA GLY A 72 2.11 -10.24 10.56
C GLY A 72 1.22 -11.46 10.33
N GLY A 73 1.75 -12.68 10.49
CA GLY A 73 1.02 -13.96 10.32
C GLY A 73 0.91 -14.82 11.58
N LEU A 74 0.04 -15.84 11.55
CA LEU A 74 -0.12 -16.80 12.68
C LEU A 74 1.15 -17.61 12.97
N LEU A 75 1.99 -17.83 11.95
CA LEU A 75 3.29 -18.50 12.13
C LEU A 75 4.25 -17.67 12.99
N GLN A 76 4.14 -16.34 12.95
CA GLN A 76 4.88 -15.45 13.83
C GLN A 76 4.43 -15.58 15.29
N GLU A 77 3.11 -15.69 15.53
CA GLU A 77 2.58 -15.99 16.88
C GLU A 77 3.07 -17.35 17.39
N ARG A 78 3.28 -18.32 16.50
CA ARG A 78 3.87 -19.62 16.84
C ARG A 78 5.31 -19.46 17.29
N GLY A 79 6.12 -18.68 16.57
CA GLY A 79 7.49 -18.36 16.97
C GLY A 79 7.58 -17.72 18.36
N HIS A 80 6.59 -16.90 18.73
CA HIS A 80 6.50 -16.26 20.05
C HIS A 80 5.80 -17.12 21.12
N GLY A 81 5.39 -18.36 20.80
CA GLY A 81 4.71 -19.26 21.73
C GLY A 81 3.29 -18.85 22.13
N THR A 82 2.70 -17.83 21.49
CA THR A 82 1.35 -17.32 21.82
C THR A 82 0.24 -17.97 20.99
N SER A 83 0.61 -18.76 19.96
CA SER A 83 -0.34 -19.42 19.05
C SER A 83 -1.33 -20.37 19.75
N GLY A 84 -0.91 -21.07 20.80
CA GLY A 84 -1.76 -22.04 21.52
C GLY A 84 -3.01 -21.41 22.13
N PHE A 85 -2.90 -20.18 22.64
CA PHE A 85 -4.05 -19.45 23.19
C PHE A 85 -5.05 -19.05 22.10
N THR A 86 -4.56 -18.63 20.93
CA THR A 86 -5.39 -18.24 19.79
C THR A 86 -6.14 -19.44 19.20
N LEU A 87 -5.46 -20.59 19.14
CA LEU A 87 -6.00 -21.82 18.56
C LEU A 87 -6.92 -22.60 19.50
N ALA A 88 -6.82 -22.37 20.82
CA ALA A 88 -7.75 -22.93 21.80
C ALA A 88 -9.15 -22.29 21.75
N LEU A 89 -9.30 -21.13 21.08
CA LEU A 89 -10.61 -20.51 20.90
C LEU A 89 -11.49 -21.38 19.98
N PRO A 90 -12.78 -21.58 20.30
CA PRO A 90 -13.71 -22.37 19.50
C PRO A 90 -14.18 -21.61 18.24
N VAL A 91 -13.22 -21.08 17.47
CA VAL A 91 -13.47 -20.31 16.26
C VAL A 91 -12.70 -20.94 15.11
N SER A 92 -13.32 -20.99 13.93
CA SER A 92 -12.66 -21.57 12.76
C SER A 92 -11.38 -20.79 12.42
N ARG A 93 -10.31 -21.53 12.09
CA ARG A 93 -9.00 -20.95 11.74
C ARG A 93 -9.10 -19.98 10.55
N ARG A 94 -9.96 -20.30 9.57
CA ARG A 94 -10.25 -19.40 8.43
C ARG A 94 -10.77 -18.05 8.91
N HIS A 95 -11.68 -18.03 9.88
CA HIS A 95 -12.24 -16.79 10.39
C HIS A 95 -11.18 -15.93 11.10
N ILE A 96 -10.25 -16.55 11.82
CA ILE A 96 -9.11 -15.86 12.45
C ILE A 96 -8.22 -15.19 11.38
N VAL A 97 -7.84 -15.93 10.34
CA VAL A 97 -7.01 -15.41 9.24
C VAL A 97 -7.70 -14.28 8.50
N ILE A 98 -8.98 -14.45 8.16
CA ILE A 98 -9.75 -13.42 7.44
C ILE A 98 -9.92 -12.17 8.30
N THR A 99 -10.23 -12.32 9.60
CA THR A 99 -10.35 -11.17 10.52
C THR A 99 -9.05 -10.38 10.56
N ARG A 100 -7.90 -11.06 10.64
CA ARG A 100 -6.59 -10.43 10.61
C ARG A 100 -6.31 -9.77 9.27
N ALA A 101 -6.66 -10.42 8.16
CA ALA A 101 -6.51 -9.88 6.81
C ALA A 101 -7.30 -8.58 6.62
N VAL A 102 -8.55 -8.55 7.09
CA VAL A 102 -9.41 -7.36 7.03
C VAL A 102 -8.84 -6.24 7.88
N MET A 103 -8.40 -6.52 9.11
CA MET A 103 -7.78 -5.50 9.96
C MET A 103 -6.47 -4.96 9.39
N GLY A 104 -5.68 -5.83 8.75
CA GLY A 104 -4.53 -5.49 7.94
C GLY A 104 -4.84 -4.50 6.85
N TYR A 105 -5.85 -4.84 6.05
CA TYR A 105 -6.29 -3.99 4.96
C TYR A 105 -6.84 -2.64 5.43
N CYS A 106 -7.59 -2.60 6.54
CA CYS A 106 -7.98 -1.33 7.16
C CYS A 106 -6.77 -0.47 7.53
N GLY A 107 -5.67 -1.07 7.99
CA GLY A 107 -4.41 -0.36 8.23
C GLY A 107 -3.83 0.25 6.95
N VAL A 108 -3.84 -0.48 5.84
CA VAL A 108 -3.42 0.03 4.51
C VAL A 108 -4.29 1.20 4.08
N LEU A 109 -5.62 1.12 4.26
CA LEU A 109 -6.54 2.22 3.97
C LEU A 109 -6.25 3.47 4.81
N ILE A 110 -5.98 3.29 6.11
CA ILE A 110 -5.62 4.40 7.00
C ILE A 110 -4.35 5.10 6.48
N ILE A 111 -3.28 4.35 6.15
CA ILE A 111 -2.04 4.94 5.65
C ILE A 111 -2.25 5.60 4.28
N ALA A 112 -3.02 4.98 3.37
CA ALA A 112 -3.35 5.55 2.07
C ALA A 112 -4.17 6.85 2.19
N SER A 113 -4.95 7.02 3.25
CA SER A 113 -5.73 8.23 3.50
C SER A 113 -4.88 9.41 3.99
N VAL A 114 -3.65 9.17 4.45
CA VAL A 114 -2.79 10.22 5.02
C VAL A 114 -2.44 11.30 3.99
N PRO A 115 -1.98 11.01 2.76
CA PRO A 115 -1.76 12.03 1.74
C PRO A 115 -3.01 12.85 1.41
N VAL A 116 -4.22 12.27 1.54
CA VAL A 116 -5.49 12.96 1.27
C VAL A 116 -5.68 14.15 2.19
N LEU A 117 -5.24 14.03 3.45
CA LEU A 117 -5.39 15.06 4.47
C LEU A 117 -4.13 15.92 4.58
N ALA A 118 -2.96 15.27 4.68
CA ALA A 118 -1.70 15.95 4.95
C ALA A 118 -1.28 16.89 3.81
N VAL A 119 -1.40 16.45 2.54
CA VAL A 119 -0.94 17.25 1.41
C VAL A 119 -1.77 18.54 1.27
N PRO A 120 -3.12 18.51 1.18
CA PRO A 120 -3.89 19.75 1.05
C PRO A 120 -3.77 20.68 2.27
N MET A 121 -3.70 20.12 3.48
CA MET A 121 -3.52 20.93 4.70
C MET A 121 -2.15 21.63 4.72
N ALA A 122 -1.08 20.91 4.41
CA ALA A 122 0.26 21.48 4.33
C ALA A 122 0.39 22.48 3.16
N SER A 123 -0.23 22.19 2.01
CA SER A 123 -0.25 23.08 0.85
C SER A 123 -0.85 24.43 1.22
N ARG A 124 -2.02 24.42 1.88
CA ARG A 124 -2.71 25.64 2.31
C ARG A 124 -1.89 26.46 3.29
N TYR A 125 -1.10 25.81 4.15
CA TYR A 125 -0.23 26.50 5.10
C TYR A 125 0.89 27.29 4.42
N ILE A 126 1.43 26.80 3.30
CA ILE A 126 2.48 27.48 2.52
C ILE A 126 1.92 28.44 1.45
N GLY A 127 0.60 28.66 1.42
CA GLY A 127 -0.08 29.55 0.46
C GLY A 127 -0.28 28.94 -0.94
N GLU A 128 0.00 27.66 -1.12
CA GLU A 128 -0.22 26.93 -2.37
C GLU A 128 -1.55 26.15 -2.31
N TYR A 129 -2.09 25.76 -3.47
CA TYR A 129 -3.33 24.99 -3.55
C TYR A 129 -3.11 23.66 -4.27
N TYR A 130 -3.48 22.56 -3.60
CA TYR A 130 -3.57 21.24 -4.21
C TYR A 130 -5.02 20.73 -4.15
N PRO A 131 -5.64 20.35 -5.29
CA PRO A 131 -7.05 19.98 -5.29
C PRO A 131 -7.34 18.70 -4.49
N VAL A 132 -8.28 18.76 -3.54
CA VAL A 132 -8.69 17.59 -2.73
C VAL A 132 -9.28 16.46 -3.58
N ALA A 133 -9.96 16.79 -4.69
CA ALA A 133 -10.49 15.78 -5.60
C ALA A 133 -9.38 14.87 -6.17
N GLN A 134 -8.19 15.43 -6.41
CA GLN A 134 -7.03 14.69 -6.92
C GLN A 134 -6.48 13.75 -5.85
N THR A 135 -6.33 14.23 -4.61
CA THR A 135 -5.83 13.39 -3.53
C THR A 135 -6.78 12.24 -3.20
N CYS A 136 -8.09 12.47 -3.22
CA CYS A 136 -9.10 11.42 -3.10
C CYS A 136 -9.00 10.39 -4.24
N GLY A 137 -8.69 10.84 -5.45
CA GLY A 137 -8.44 9.95 -6.57
C GLY A 137 -7.24 9.03 -6.32
N PHE A 138 -6.10 9.61 -5.94
CA PHE A 138 -4.91 8.84 -5.60
C PHE A 138 -5.11 7.89 -4.42
N PHE A 139 -5.96 8.23 -3.46
CA PHE A 139 -6.34 7.31 -2.39
C PHE A 139 -6.94 6.01 -2.91
N ALA A 140 -7.86 6.08 -3.88
CA ALA A 140 -8.45 4.88 -4.46
C ALA A 140 -7.41 4.02 -5.20
N LEU A 141 -6.49 4.66 -5.93
CA LEU A 141 -5.39 3.98 -6.62
C LEU A 141 -4.45 3.29 -5.62
N TRP A 142 -4.00 4.03 -4.60
CA TRP A 142 -3.12 3.53 -3.54
C TRP A 142 -3.78 2.42 -2.72
N ALA A 143 -5.05 2.56 -2.35
CA ALA A 143 -5.80 1.56 -1.61
C ALA A 143 -5.89 0.23 -2.37
N ALA A 144 -6.15 0.25 -3.69
CA ALA A 144 -6.27 -0.96 -4.49
C ALA A 144 -4.91 -1.60 -4.79
N CYS A 145 -3.93 -0.81 -5.21
CA CYS A 145 -2.59 -1.31 -5.50
C CYS A 145 -1.86 -1.77 -4.23
N GLY A 146 -1.97 -1.01 -3.13
CA GLY A 146 -1.47 -1.38 -1.82
C GLY A 146 -2.10 -2.68 -1.30
N ALA A 147 -3.36 -2.96 -1.62
CA ALA A 147 -4.02 -4.23 -1.30
C ALA A 147 -3.26 -5.42 -1.90
N VAL A 148 -2.75 -5.30 -3.13
CA VAL A 148 -2.04 -6.39 -3.81
C VAL A 148 -0.75 -6.72 -3.07
N PHE A 149 0.05 -5.70 -2.75
CA PHE A 149 1.31 -5.89 -2.02
C PHE A 149 1.10 -6.40 -0.61
N TYR A 150 0.09 -5.85 0.09
CA TYR A 150 -0.36 -6.36 1.37
C TYR A 150 -0.76 -7.85 1.29
N GLY A 151 -1.62 -8.20 0.34
CA GLY A 151 -2.11 -9.57 0.17
C GLY A 151 -1.00 -10.55 -0.19
N PHE A 152 -0.04 -10.12 -1.03
CA PHE A 152 1.13 -10.91 -1.39
C PHE A 152 2.04 -11.16 -0.17
N ALA A 153 2.39 -10.11 0.57
CA ALA A 153 3.19 -10.23 1.79
C ALA A 153 2.48 -11.10 2.85
N PHE A 154 1.16 -10.95 2.98
CA PHE A 154 0.33 -11.78 3.85
C PHE A 154 0.34 -13.24 3.43
N LEU A 155 0.28 -13.55 2.13
CA LEU A 155 0.41 -14.91 1.64
C LEU A 155 1.79 -15.50 1.97
N LEU A 156 2.86 -14.74 1.76
CA LEU A 156 4.23 -15.17 2.09
C LEU A 156 4.39 -15.44 3.58
N ALA A 157 3.86 -14.58 4.45
CA ALA A 157 3.89 -14.75 5.91
C ALA A 157 3.15 -16.00 6.41
N HIS A 158 2.25 -16.56 5.61
CA HIS A 158 1.56 -17.82 5.91
C HIS A 158 2.20 -19.04 5.26
N ARG A 159 3.14 -18.84 4.33
CA ARG A 159 3.85 -19.91 3.61
C ARG A 159 5.24 -20.18 4.16
N LEU A 160 5.85 -19.18 4.78
CA LEU A 160 7.24 -19.21 5.20
C LEU A 160 7.31 -19.10 6.72
N GLU A 161 8.15 -19.93 7.33
CA GLU A 161 8.43 -19.86 8.75
C GLU A 161 9.53 -18.82 8.98
N GLY A 162 9.25 -17.80 9.78
CA GLY A 162 10.22 -16.77 10.15
C GLY A 162 9.66 -15.36 10.08
N ASP A 163 9.90 -14.60 11.15
CA ASP A 163 9.31 -13.27 11.38
C ASP A 163 9.62 -12.24 10.29
N TYR A 164 10.81 -12.34 9.69
CA TYR A 164 11.32 -11.35 8.74
C TYR A 164 11.42 -11.89 7.31
N ILE A 165 11.29 -13.20 7.10
CA ILE A 165 11.51 -13.80 5.77
C ILE A 165 10.45 -13.32 4.77
N ALA A 166 9.20 -13.17 5.22
CA ALA A 166 8.13 -12.66 4.36
C ALA A 166 8.44 -11.26 3.80
N VAL A 167 8.91 -10.34 4.65
CA VAL A 167 9.32 -8.99 4.22
C VAL A 167 10.56 -9.04 3.33
N LEU A 168 11.56 -9.84 3.74
CA LEU A 168 12.83 -9.99 3.03
C LEU A 168 12.63 -10.54 1.62
N LEU A 169 11.59 -11.35 1.38
CA LEU A 169 11.26 -11.83 0.04
C LEU A 169 10.27 -10.92 -0.69
N ALA A 170 9.34 -10.27 0.01
CA ALA A 170 8.36 -9.39 -0.61
C ALA A 170 9.02 -8.18 -1.29
N ILE A 171 10.01 -7.55 -0.65
CA ILE A 171 10.68 -6.36 -1.19
C ILE A 171 11.48 -6.68 -2.47
N PRO A 172 12.37 -7.69 -2.51
CA PRO A 172 13.03 -8.07 -3.76
C PRO A 172 12.05 -8.54 -4.83
N SER A 173 10.96 -9.20 -4.45
CA SER A 173 9.91 -9.59 -5.41
C SER A 173 9.23 -8.37 -6.05
N LEU A 174 9.02 -7.29 -5.29
CA LEU A 174 8.54 -6.00 -5.81
C LEU A 174 9.52 -5.41 -6.84
N MET A 175 10.83 -5.43 -6.53
CA MET A 175 11.86 -4.93 -7.43
C MET A 175 11.95 -5.79 -8.71
N LEU A 176 11.91 -7.11 -8.55
CA LEU A 176 11.89 -8.05 -9.66
C LEU A 176 10.65 -7.85 -10.54
N TYR A 177 9.48 -7.66 -9.95
CA TYR A 177 8.25 -7.35 -10.66
C TYR A 177 8.39 -6.05 -11.48
N GLY A 178 8.97 -4.99 -10.90
CA GLY A 178 9.28 -3.74 -11.61
C GLY A 178 10.25 -3.93 -12.77
N LEU A 179 11.22 -4.84 -12.65
CA LEU A 179 12.12 -5.20 -13.74
C LEU A 179 11.40 -5.98 -14.86
N LEU A 180 10.57 -6.95 -14.48
CA LEU A 180 9.86 -7.83 -15.43
C LEU A 180 8.76 -7.10 -16.19
N ILE A 181 8.07 -6.13 -15.58
CA ILE A 181 6.99 -5.39 -16.23
C ILE A 181 7.50 -4.46 -17.34
N ASN A 182 8.77 -4.08 -17.29
CA ASN A 182 9.44 -3.29 -18.33
C ASN A 182 9.87 -4.12 -19.55
N LEU A 183 9.61 -5.44 -19.58
CA LEU A 183 9.91 -6.25 -20.75
C LEU A 183 8.98 -5.89 -21.92
N PRO A 184 9.46 -5.88 -23.19
CA PRO A 184 8.71 -5.35 -24.34
C PRO A 184 7.32 -5.96 -24.58
N TRP A 185 7.13 -7.22 -24.18
CA TRP A 185 5.86 -7.94 -24.33
C TRP A 185 4.87 -7.63 -23.19
N LEU A 186 5.36 -7.35 -21.98
CA LEU A 186 4.54 -6.95 -20.82
C LEU A 186 4.20 -5.46 -20.84
N ALA A 187 5.11 -4.63 -21.37
CA ALA A 187 4.90 -3.19 -21.53
C ALA A 187 3.68 -2.86 -22.42
N ARG A 188 3.23 -3.80 -23.28
CA ARG A 188 2.00 -3.66 -24.08
C ARG A 188 0.72 -3.72 -23.25
N LEU A 189 0.80 -4.17 -22.00
CA LEU A 189 -0.33 -4.32 -21.08
C LEU A 189 -0.18 -3.33 -19.92
N PRO A 190 -0.36 -2.00 -20.16
CA PRO A 190 -0.11 -0.98 -19.15
C PRO A 190 -0.96 -1.17 -17.89
N MET A 191 -2.17 -1.73 -18.03
CA MET A 191 -3.06 -2.03 -16.89
C MET A 191 -2.50 -3.07 -15.93
N LEU A 192 -1.57 -3.94 -16.37
CA LEU A 192 -0.90 -4.90 -15.51
C LEU A 192 0.27 -4.27 -14.75
N ASN A 193 0.72 -3.07 -15.11
CA ASN A 193 1.78 -2.37 -14.40
C ASN A 193 1.21 -1.60 -13.21
N ILE A 194 1.29 -2.23 -12.03
CA ILE A 194 0.80 -1.67 -10.77
C ILE A 194 1.47 -0.32 -10.47
N PHE A 195 2.72 -0.12 -10.90
CA PHE A 195 3.42 1.16 -10.68
C PHE A 195 2.82 2.29 -11.52
N HIS A 196 2.43 2.03 -12.77
CA HIS A 196 1.68 3.01 -13.58
C HIS A 196 0.26 3.23 -13.06
N VAL A 197 -0.41 2.17 -12.57
CA VAL A 197 -1.76 2.30 -12.02
C VAL A 197 -1.77 3.11 -10.72
N ILE A 198 -0.79 2.91 -9.84
CA ILE A 198 -0.73 3.59 -8.53
C ILE A 198 -0.38 5.09 -8.64
N ASN A 199 0.43 5.48 -9.63
CA ASN A 199 0.84 6.88 -9.86
C ASN A 199 0.03 7.57 -10.99
N GLY A 200 -0.73 6.82 -11.79
CA GLY A 200 -1.47 7.29 -12.96
C GLY A 200 -0.61 7.54 -14.20
N GLU A 201 0.70 7.34 -14.17
CA GLU A 201 1.60 7.55 -15.30
C GLU A 201 1.26 6.64 -16.48
N ASP A 202 1.35 7.14 -17.71
CA ASP A 202 1.02 6.42 -18.94
C ASP A 202 -0.43 5.88 -19.00
N MET A 203 -1.33 6.41 -18.17
CA MET A 203 -2.72 5.98 -18.13
C MET A 203 -3.65 7.00 -18.79
N PRO A 204 -4.71 6.53 -19.48
CA PRO A 204 -5.64 7.42 -20.20
C PRO A 204 -6.41 8.37 -19.27
N PHE A 205 -6.43 8.10 -17.96
CA PHE A 205 -7.08 8.94 -16.96
C PHE A 205 -6.20 10.05 -16.40
N PHE A 206 -4.91 10.05 -16.70
CA PHE A 206 -3.94 11.03 -16.23
C PHE A 206 -3.53 11.96 -17.37
N ASN A 207 -3.61 13.26 -17.13
CA ASN A 207 -3.14 14.27 -18.05
C ASN A 207 -1.72 14.67 -17.66
N GLU A 208 -0.72 14.17 -18.39
CA GLU A 208 0.70 14.47 -18.15
C GLU A 208 1.02 15.96 -18.22
N ALA A 209 0.37 16.72 -19.12
CA ALA A 209 0.65 18.15 -19.24
C ALA A 209 0.28 18.91 -17.96
N GLN A 210 -0.78 18.47 -17.27
CA GLN A 210 -1.28 19.11 -16.05
C GLN A 210 -0.86 18.38 -14.77
N HIS A 211 -0.37 17.15 -14.87
CA HIS A 211 -0.10 16.23 -13.77
C HIS A 211 -1.35 16.00 -12.88
N LEU A 212 -2.50 15.88 -13.53
CA LEU A 212 -3.82 15.75 -12.89
C LEU A 212 -4.57 14.54 -13.45
N LEU A 213 -5.37 13.89 -12.59
CA LEU A 213 -6.38 12.91 -12.99
C LEU A 213 -7.54 13.67 -13.64
N ALA A 214 -7.73 13.48 -14.95
CA ALA A 214 -8.69 14.25 -15.75
C ALA A 214 -9.80 13.39 -16.37
N ALA A 215 -9.55 12.11 -16.61
CA ALA A 215 -10.49 11.22 -17.27
C ALA A 215 -11.17 10.24 -16.28
N PRO A 216 -12.16 9.43 -16.72
CA PRO A 216 -12.89 8.54 -15.82
C PRO A 216 -11.97 7.56 -15.10
N PHE A 217 -12.31 7.31 -13.84
CA PHE A 217 -11.53 6.44 -12.96
C PHE A 217 -11.40 5.01 -13.52
N PRO A 218 -10.23 4.35 -13.38
CA PRO A 218 -9.99 3.00 -13.91
C PRO A 218 -10.62 1.91 -13.03
N TRP A 219 -11.93 1.94 -12.83
CA TRP A 219 -12.66 1.06 -11.92
C TRP A 219 -12.39 -0.42 -12.17
N LEU A 220 -12.28 -0.82 -13.44
CA LEU A 220 -11.99 -2.20 -13.82
C LEU A 220 -10.61 -2.63 -13.30
N SER A 221 -9.57 -1.82 -13.52
CA SER A 221 -8.21 -2.11 -13.05
C SER A 221 -8.19 -2.23 -11.52
N LEU A 222 -8.85 -1.31 -10.81
CA LEU A 222 -8.95 -1.37 -9.35
C LEU A 222 -9.67 -2.63 -8.86
N ALA A 223 -10.77 -3.02 -9.51
CA ALA A 223 -11.49 -4.25 -9.20
C ALA A 223 -10.62 -5.49 -9.40
N VAL A 224 -9.83 -5.53 -10.49
CA VAL A 224 -8.87 -6.62 -10.75
C VAL A 224 -7.80 -6.68 -9.65
N MET A 225 -7.20 -5.54 -9.27
CA MET A 225 -6.19 -5.50 -8.19
C MET A 225 -6.76 -5.99 -6.86
N LEU A 226 -7.98 -5.59 -6.50
CA LEU A 226 -8.67 -6.07 -5.31
C LEU A 226 -8.97 -7.58 -5.38
N ALA A 227 -9.37 -8.09 -6.55
CA ALA A 227 -9.60 -9.52 -6.76
C ALA A 227 -8.31 -10.34 -6.62
N VAL A 228 -7.18 -9.83 -7.14
CA VAL A 228 -5.86 -10.45 -6.96
C VAL A 228 -5.47 -10.50 -5.47
N SER A 229 -5.61 -9.38 -4.76
CA SER A 229 -5.37 -9.33 -3.31
C SER A 229 -6.24 -10.32 -2.54
N ALA A 230 -7.55 -10.35 -2.82
CA ALA A 230 -8.48 -11.28 -2.20
C ALA A 230 -8.08 -12.74 -2.47
N THR A 231 -7.60 -13.03 -3.69
CA THR A 231 -7.10 -14.36 -4.05
C THR A 231 -5.90 -14.75 -3.18
N PHE A 232 -4.92 -13.86 -2.97
CA PHE A 232 -3.80 -14.12 -2.08
C PHE A 232 -4.25 -14.39 -0.63
N ILE A 233 -5.18 -13.61 -0.11
CA ILE A 233 -5.73 -13.80 1.24
C ILE A 233 -6.46 -15.14 1.36
N LEU A 234 -7.28 -15.50 0.35
CA LEU A 234 -8.00 -16.78 0.33
C LEU A 234 -7.05 -17.97 0.25
N LEU A 235 -5.98 -17.86 -0.54
CA LEU A 235 -4.94 -18.89 -0.62
C LEU A 235 -4.20 -19.06 0.71
N ALA A 236 -3.92 -17.96 1.42
CA ALA A 236 -3.35 -17.99 2.77
C ALA A 236 -4.29 -18.69 3.76
N ALA A 237 -5.58 -18.34 3.75
CA ALA A 237 -6.59 -18.94 4.62
C ALA A 237 -6.82 -20.44 4.36
N ARG A 238 -6.74 -20.89 3.09
CA ARG A 238 -6.83 -22.32 2.75
C ARG A 238 -5.64 -23.12 3.28
N ARG A 239 -4.44 -22.54 3.27
CA ARG A 239 -3.22 -23.24 3.69
C ARG A 239 -3.19 -23.60 5.19
N ILE A 240 -3.89 -22.86 6.04
CA ILE A 240 -3.88 -23.07 7.49
C ILE A 240 -4.82 -24.20 7.95
N GLN A 241 -5.79 -24.58 7.13
CA GLN A 241 -6.73 -25.64 7.52
C GLN A 241 -6.08 -27.00 7.84
N PRO A 242 -5.15 -27.53 7.02
CA PRO A 242 -4.56 -28.85 7.26
C PRO A 242 -3.39 -28.87 8.25
N LEU A 243 -2.96 -27.73 8.80
CA LEU A 243 -1.78 -27.70 9.68
C LEU A 243 -2.17 -28.13 11.09
N ASP A 244 -1.69 -29.27 11.57
CA ASP A 244 -1.82 -29.63 12.98
C ASP A 244 -0.88 -28.74 13.82
N PHE A 245 -1.41 -28.16 14.90
CA PHE A 245 -0.72 -27.24 15.80
C PHE A 245 -0.78 -27.78 17.22
#